data_AF-A0AAW4PTP4-F1
#
_entry.id   AF-A0AAW4PTP4-F1
#
_cell.length_a   1.000
_cell.length_b   1.000
_cell.length_c   1.000
_cell.angle_alpha   90.00
_cell.angle_beta   90.00
_cell.angle_gamma   90.00
#
_symmetry.space_group_name_H-M   'P 1'
#
loop_
_entity.id
_entity.type
_entity.pdbx_description
1 polymer ?
#
loop_
_entity_poly.entity_id
_entity_poly.type
_entity_poly.pdbx_seq_one_letter_code
_entity_poly.pdbx_strand_id
1 'polypeptide(L)'
;MAERTDVLGARGYEQLRRAAETHREDLVLRFGAEVGLRPAEMTRVRLADVTSTEDHFFLRVRDADSVDREAYLPAGVEHDMRKFASAADRDADEPLLSVSARRLQMLVSEVADRAAEATPRLEGVSSRDLRWRFAATMLSEGVPPHVVCALGGWDRLARLEPLLDDPNRETVVRAIEGAEDVPTPARLRRTISVAADVGESLAVAATGEEIEQTVCDRLAATEGFRFAWVSERTGDGLTPQATAGIDESRVADHVQTQRDAATAAMDSHEVRVVEGDEGPMALVPIVRDDAAAGVLAIGTTVHVVDAEQDLLAALGAQVGAALAAVERKRLLLADTVTELAFECTDDEAFTVALTRALDCSLELSGVVPVGGRSLLYYLVVDGAPAGPALSYAAEDDDIADARLIEDYGDGALLEVVVTAAPTLELVENGARVRSLEAENGTAAIEVELPGDSDLREVVDGVVDTYPETSLTAKREAERPAETDTGFRERLSDRLSERQSTVLAAAYHSGYFEWPRGTTAEELAESLDVSAPTFHNHLRKAQQKVLTAFFADRPTEPPTALDE
;
A
#
# COMPACT_ATOMS: atom_id res chain seq x y z
N MET A 1 15.82 7.89 12.85
CA MET A 1 16.79 8.73 13.59
C MET A 1 16.10 9.18 14.87
N ALA A 2 16.72 8.94 16.04
CA ALA A 2 16.10 9.11 17.36
C ALA A 2 15.38 10.46 17.57
N GLU A 3 14.21 10.37 18.20
CA GLU A 3 13.40 11.43 18.82
C GLU A 3 14.31 12.45 19.51
N ARG A 4 14.18 13.74 19.16
CA ARG A 4 14.77 14.80 19.96
C ARG A 4 13.69 15.77 20.40
N THR A 5 13.11 15.45 21.55
CA THR A 5 12.38 16.38 22.43
C THR A 5 13.33 17.45 22.98
N ASP A 6 12.79 18.53 23.55
CA ASP A 6 13.58 19.59 24.21
C ASP A 6 14.46 19.02 25.34
N VAL A 7 15.73 18.75 25.03
CA VAL A 7 16.72 18.17 25.96
C VAL A 7 17.11 19.17 27.06
N LEU A 8 16.98 20.47 26.80
CA LEU A 8 17.32 21.53 27.74
C LEU A 8 16.22 21.71 28.79
N GLY A 9 14.97 21.87 28.35
CA GLY A 9 13.86 22.31 29.19
C GLY A 9 14.13 23.65 29.90
N ALA A 10 13.16 24.15 30.66
CA ALA A 10 13.31 25.42 31.37
C ALA A 10 14.50 25.41 32.36
N ARG A 11 14.61 24.35 33.18
CA ARG A 11 15.65 24.24 34.20
C ARG A 11 17.05 24.05 33.62
N GLY A 12 17.21 23.26 32.55
CA GLY A 12 18.51 23.07 31.91
C GLY A 12 18.97 24.33 31.18
N TYR A 13 18.04 25.06 30.55
CA TYR A 13 18.35 26.36 29.96
C TYR A 13 18.83 27.39 30.99
N GLU A 14 18.16 27.50 32.14
CA GLU A 14 18.63 28.38 33.23
C GLU A 14 20.03 27.99 33.74
N GLN A 15 20.30 26.70 33.87
CA GLN A 15 21.61 26.20 34.29
C GLN A 15 22.69 26.53 33.25
N LEU A 16 22.37 26.40 31.96
CA LEU A 16 23.26 26.77 30.86
C LEU A 16 23.56 28.28 30.88
N ARG A 17 22.54 29.13 31.07
CA ARG A 17 22.73 30.59 31.19
C ARG A 17 23.59 30.98 32.39
N ARG A 18 23.45 30.31 33.53
CA ARG A 18 24.28 30.55 34.73
C ARG A 18 25.75 30.18 34.53
N ALA A 19 26.06 29.30 33.59
CA ALA A 19 27.42 28.93 33.24
C ALA A 19 28.09 29.89 32.24
N ALA A 20 27.35 30.85 31.66
CA ALA A 20 27.93 31.90 30.84
C ALA A 20 28.76 32.86 31.71
N GLU A 21 30.03 33.08 31.35
CA GLU A 21 30.93 33.99 32.08
C GLU A 21 30.93 35.39 31.48
N THR A 22 30.54 35.52 30.21
CA THR A 22 30.55 36.80 29.51
C THR A 22 29.15 37.20 29.05
N HIS A 23 28.89 38.50 28.99
CA HIS A 23 27.64 39.03 28.42
C HIS A 23 27.44 38.60 26.97
N ARG A 24 28.54 38.37 26.23
CA ARG A 24 28.50 37.84 24.87
C ARG A 24 27.98 36.41 24.84
N GLU A 25 28.50 35.53 25.71
CA GLU A 25 28.03 34.15 25.81
C GLU A 25 26.55 34.09 26.14
N ASP A 26 26.10 34.82 27.18
CA ASP A 26 24.69 34.85 27.56
C ASP A 26 23.82 35.31 26.38
N LEU A 27 24.20 36.41 25.71
CA LEU A 27 23.45 36.93 24.57
C LEU A 27 23.34 35.92 23.41
N VAL A 28 24.40 35.14 23.15
CA VAL A 28 24.38 34.07 22.12
C VAL A 28 23.40 32.96 22.50
N LEU A 29 23.35 32.56 23.77
CA LEU A 29 22.38 31.57 24.25
C LEU A 29 20.95 32.09 24.09
N ARG A 30 20.71 33.37 24.42
CA ARG A 30 19.39 34.01 24.30
C ARG A 30 18.96 34.17 22.85
N PHE A 31 19.85 34.54 21.94
CA PHE A 31 19.54 34.56 20.51
C PHE A 31 19.14 33.20 19.97
N GLY A 32 19.78 32.12 20.43
CA GLY A 32 19.40 30.77 20.02
C GLY A 32 18.07 30.31 20.61
N ALA A 33 17.88 30.49 21.92
CA ALA A 33 16.80 29.86 22.68
C ALA A 33 15.57 30.73 22.95
N GLU A 34 15.70 32.05 22.89
CA GLU A 34 14.58 32.99 23.12
C GLU A 34 14.14 33.69 21.81
N VAL A 35 15.01 33.76 20.79
CA VAL A 35 14.72 34.41 19.49
C VAL A 35 14.71 33.40 18.32
N GLY A 36 15.30 32.22 18.51
CA GLY A 36 15.30 31.15 17.49
C GLY A 36 16.31 31.36 16.35
N LEU A 37 17.32 32.22 16.53
CA LEU A 37 18.28 32.55 15.48
C LEU A 37 19.28 31.42 15.19
N ARG A 38 19.67 31.30 13.93
CA ARG A 38 20.81 30.49 13.47
C ARG A 38 22.12 31.21 13.76
N PRO A 39 23.24 30.50 14.01
CA PRO A 39 24.54 31.14 14.21
C PRO A 39 24.94 32.09 13.06
N ALA A 40 24.58 31.79 11.81
CA ALA A 40 24.82 32.70 10.68
C ALA A 40 24.01 34.01 10.79
N GLU A 41 22.74 33.93 11.18
CA GLU A 41 21.86 35.07 11.41
C GLU A 41 22.38 35.94 12.57
N MET A 42 22.84 35.31 13.67
CA MET A 42 23.39 36.01 14.84
C MET A 42 24.57 36.93 14.49
N THR A 43 25.40 36.57 13.50
CA THR A 43 26.55 37.40 13.07
C THR A 43 26.14 38.69 12.36
N ARG A 44 24.88 38.82 11.95
CA ARG A 44 24.36 39.94 11.17
C ARG A 44 23.39 40.82 11.96
N VAL A 45 23.10 40.49 13.23
CA VAL A 45 22.19 41.24 14.09
C VAL A 45 22.72 42.65 14.33
N ARG A 46 21.88 43.66 14.10
CA ARG A 46 22.15 45.09 14.31
C ARG A 46 21.07 45.71 15.18
N LEU A 47 21.37 46.79 15.90
CA LEU A 47 20.33 47.52 16.64
C LEU A 47 19.38 48.26 15.70
N ALA A 48 19.86 48.72 14.54
CA ALA A 48 19.03 49.37 13.52
C ALA A 48 17.96 48.46 12.91
N ASP A 49 18.10 47.13 13.07
CA ASP A 49 17.16 46.13 12.57
C ASP A 49 16.04 45.80 13.57
N VAL A 50 16.03 46.44 14.75
CA VAL A 50 14.97 46.28 15.75
C VAL A 50 13.80 47.20 15.40
N THR A 51 12.62 46.61 15.26
CA THR A 51 11.34 47.30 15.05
C THR A 51 10.41 47.07 16.23
N SER A 52 9.35 47.88 16.36
CA SER A 52 8.37 47.73 17.43
C SER A 52 6.95 47.95 16.93
N THR A 53 6.03 47.10 17.37
CA THR A 53 4.59 47.18 17.07
C THR A 53 3.82 46.82 18.33
N GLU A 54 2.89 47.67 18.76
CA GLU A 54 1.96 47.39 19.89
C GLU A 54 2.66 46.82 21.14
N ASP A 55 3.71 47.50 21.61
CA ASP A 55 4.54 47.11 22.77
C ASP A 55 5.38 45.82 22.61
N HIS A 56 5.40 45.22 21.43
CA HIS A 56 6.26 44.09 21.07
C HIS A 56 7.44 44.53 20.21
N PHE A 57 8.59 43.88 20.37
CA PHE A 57 9.77 44.11 19.53
C PHE A 57 9.95 42.97 18.52
N PHE A 58 10.44 43.32 17.35
CA PHE A 58 10.81 42.39 16.29
C PHE A 58 12.21 42.70 15.80
N LEU A 59 12.89 41.68 15.27
CA LEU A 59 14.22 41.79 14.71
C LEU A 59 14.18 41.36 13.24
N ARG A 60 14.57 42.26 12.35
CA ARG A 60 14.76 41.92 10.92
C ARG A 60 15.97 41.04 10.75
N VAL A 61 15.74 39.78 10.41
CA VAL A 61 16.78 38.80 10.13
C VAL A 61 17.15 38.91 8.65
N ARG A 62 18.42 39.20 8.38
CA ARG A 62 18.92 39.46 7.03
C ARG A 62 19.65 38.27 6.43
N ASP A 63 19.37 38.02 5.16
CA ASP A 63 20.28 37.30 4.29
C ASP A 63 20.87 38.23 3.23
N ALA A 64 22.19 38.41 3.30
CA ALA A 64 22.91 39.47 2.60
C ALA A 64 22.24 40.85 2.77
N ASP A 65 21.76 41.46 1.67
CA ASP A 65 21.14 42.78 1.65
C ASP A 65 19.61 42.75 1.79
N SER A 66 18.99 41.55 1.74
CA SER A 66 17.54 41.35 1.89
C SER A 66 17.13 40.97 3.31
N VAL A 67 15.93 41.39 3.71
CA VAL A 67 15.28 40.89 4.93
C VAL A 67 14.62 39.56 4.57
N ASP A 68 15.08 38.48 5.19
CA ASP A 68 14.59 37.12 4.99
C ASP A 68 13.32 36.86 5.81
N ARG A 69 13.34 37.30 7.08
CA ARG A 69 12.20 37.16 8.01
C ARG A 69 12.27 38.18 9.15
N GLU A 70 11.15 38.39 9.85
CA GLU A 70 11.11 39.11 11.12
C GLU A 70 10.96 38.11 12.28
N ALA A 71 11.93 38.12 13.21
CA ALA A 71 11.90 37.28 14.39
C ALA A 71 11.29 38.05 15.57
N TYR A 72 10.49 37.38 16.40
CA TYR A 72 10.00 37.98 17.64
C TYR A 72 11.18 38.21 18.59
N LEU A 73 11.28 39.42 19.13
CA LEU A 73 12.36 39.81 20.04
C LEU A 73 11.76 40.12 21.42
N PRO A 74 11.95 39.23 22.42
CA PRO A 74 11.46 39.50 23.76
C PRO A 74 12.10 40.78 24.33
N ALA A 75 11.31 41.61 25.02
CA ALA A 75 11.77 42.90 25.56
C ALA A 75 13.02 42.77 26.47
N GLY A 76 13.15 41.66 27.20
CA GLY A 76 14.34 41.38 27.99
C GLY A 76 15.59 41.11 27.14
N VAL A 77 15.46 40.51 25.95
CA VAL A 77 16.58 40.27 25.02
C VAL A 77 16.96 41.59 24.35
N GLU A 78 15.96 42.37 23.94
CA GLU A 78 16.13 43.71 23.38
C GLU A 78 16.93 44.63 24.32
N HIS A 79 16.55 44.64 25.60
CA HIS A 79 17.25 45.39 26.63
C HIS A 79 18.73 44.98 26.75
N ASP A 80 19.00 43.67 26.75
CA ASP A 80 20.36 43.14 26.84
C ASP A 80 21.18 43.41 25.56
N MET A 81 20.55 43.45 24.39
CA MET A 81 21.20 43.88 23.15
C MET A 81 21.67 45.33 23.26
N ARG A 82 20.81 46.25 23.71
CA ARG A 82 21.18 47.68 23.90
C ARG A 82 22.28 47.85 24.93
N LYS A 83 22.18 47.11 26.05
CA LYS A 83 23.18 47.11 27.11
C LYS A 83 24.53 46.62 26.60
N PHE A 84 24.55 45.54 25.82
CA PHE A 84 25.76 45.00 25.22
C PHE A 84 26.39 45.96 24.20
N ALA A 85 25.58 46.55 23.31
CA ALA A 85 26.06 47.53 22.34
C ALA A 85 26.69 48.76 23.01
N SER A 86 26.03 49.29 24.06
CA SER A 86 26.54 50.43 24.82
C SER A 86 27.85 50.11 25.53
N ALA A 87 27.96 48.92 26.13
CA ALA A 87 29.19 48.48 26.81
C ALA A 87 30.35 48.22 25.85
N ALA A 88 30.04 47.91 24.59
CA ALA A 88 31.02 47.60 23.56
C ALA A 88 31.27 48.75 22.57
N ASP A 89 30.72 49.94 22.82
CA ASP A 89 30.80 51.16 21.98
C ASP A 89 30.46 50.88 20.50
N ARG A 90 29.33 50.19 20.27
CA ARG A 90 28.87 49.80 18.93
C ARG A 90 27.80 50.74 18.39
N ASP A 91 27.99 51.19 17.16
CA ASP A 91 26.99 51.93 16.40
C ASP A 91 25.79 51.06 16.01
N ALA A 92 24.64 51.70 15.78
CA ALA A 92 23.38 50.99 15.56
C ALA A 92 23.37 50.12 14.29
N ASP A 93 24.12 50.53 13.26
CA ASP A 93 24.24 49.83 11.97
C ASP A 93 25.33 48.75 11.95
N GLU A 94 26.14 48.65 13.00
CA GLU A 94 27.21 47.66 13.09
C GLU A 94 26.71 46.31 13.62
N PRO A 95 27.27 45.18 13.14
CA PRO A 95 26.99 43.88 13.71
C PRO A 95 27.32 43.82 15.22
N LEU A 96 26.32 43.44 16.01
CA LEU A 96 26.42 43.32 17.46
C LEU A 96 27.47 42.28 17.86
N LEU A 97 27.57 41.19 17.10
CA LEU A 97 28.53 40.11 17.30
C LEU A 97 29.50 40.02 16.10
N SER A 98 30.66 40.65 16.22
CA SER A 98 31.70 40.65 15.16
C SER A 98 32.60 39.40 15.21
N VAL A 99 31.98 38.22 15.12
CA VAL A 99 32.69 36.92 15.08
C VAL A 99 32.04 35.99 14.06
N SER A 100 32.73 34.91 13.68
CA SER A 100 32.18 33.94 12.74
C SER A 100 31.08 33.07 13.37
N ALA A 101 30.18 32.55 12.54
CA ALA A 101 29.15 31.59 12.96
C ALA A 101 29.76 30.36 13.68
N ARG A 102 30.93 29.89 13.22
CA ARG A 102 31.65 28.80 13.88
C ARG A 102 32.15 29.18 15.27
N ARG A 103 32.63 30.42 15.48
CA ARG A 103 33.01 30.87 16.82
C ARG A 103 31.79 30.94 17.75
N LEU A 104 30.63 31.37 17.24
CA LEU A 104 29.38 31.36 18.02
C LEU A 104 28.97 29.95 18.43
N GLN A 105 29.08 28.98 17.52
CA GLN A 105 28.85 27.56 17.85
C GLN A 105 29.82 27.06 18.92
N MET A 106 31.11 27.39 18.80
CA MET A 106 32.11 27.04 19.82
C MET A 106 31.79 27.64 21.19
N LEU A 107 31.33 28.90 21.24
CA LEU A 107 30.92 29.54 22.50
C LEU A 107 29.78 28.77 23.17
N VAL A 108 28.79 28.30 22.40
CA VAL A 108 27.70 27.47 22.96
C VAL A 108 28.26 26.17 23.54
N SER A 109 29.16 25.49 22.84
CA SER A 109 29.82 24.28 23.35
C SER A 109 30.67 24.55 24.60
N GLU A 110 31.46 25.63 24.60
CA GLU A 110 32.29 26.04 25.75
C GLU A 110 31.45 26.35 27.01
N VAL A 111 30.24 26.93 26.83
CA VAL A 111 29.31 27.13 27.94
C VAL A 111 28.67 25.80 28.37
N ALA A 112 28.31 24.94 27.42
CA ALA A 112 27.72 23.63 27.69
C ALA A 112 28.67 22.73 28.48
N ASP A 113 29.95 22.68 28.10
CA ASP A 113 30.99 21.89 28.78
C ASP A 113 31.18 22.36 30.23
N ARG A 114 31.19 23.68 30.46
CA ARG A 114 31.22 24.24 31.83
C ARG A 114 29.95 23.93 32.62
N ALA A 115 28.79 24.05 31.99
CA ALA A 115 27.52 23.70 32.64
C ALA A 115 27.46 22.20 33.00
N ALA A 116 28.12 21.35 32.23
CA ALA A 116 28.19 19.91 32.43
C ALA A 116 28.92 19.52 33.72
N GLU A 117 29.87 20.34 34.21
CA GLU A 117 30.56 20.11 35.50
C GLU A 117 29.57 20.00 36.66
N ALA A 118 28.52 20.83 36.65
CA ALA A 118 27.47 20.82 37.67
C ALA A 118 26.22 20.01 37.24
N THR A 119 25.98 19.89 35.94
CA THR A 119 24.80 19.23 35.36
C THR A 119 25.20 18.38 34.15
N PRO A 120 25.68 17.13 34.35
CA PRO A 120 26.28 16.31 33.29
C PRO A 120 25.44 16.14 32.02
N ARG A 121 24.10 16.14 32.14
CA ARG A 121 23.19 16.05 30.98
C ARG A 121 23.27 17.22 29.99
N LEU A 122 23.96 18.31 30.33
CA LEU A 122 24.16 19.46 29.44
C LEU A 122 25.41 19.32 28.57
N GLU A 123 26.21 18.25 28.74
CA GLU A 123 27.34 17.96 27.88
C GLU A 123 26.89 17.82 26.41
N GLY A 124 27.63 18.45 25.50
CA GLY A 124 27.35 18.38 24.07
C GLY A 124 26.13 19.17 23.59
N VAL A 125 25.49 20.00 24.44
CA VAL A 125 24.46 20.95 24.01
C VAL A 125 25.04 21.88 22.92
N SER A 126 24.28 22.04 21.84
CA SER A 126 24.68 22.80 20.66
C SER A 126 23.73 23.96 20.35
N SER A 127 24.15 24.84 19.44
CA SER A 127 23.28 25.90 18.90
C SER A 127 21.97 25.40 18.27
N ARG A 128 21.94 24.13 17.82
CA ARG A 128 20.72 23.49 17.31
C ARG A 128 19.75 23.20 18.44
N ASP A 129 20.25 22.75 19.59
CA ASP A 129 19.41 22.40 20.74
C ASP A 129 18.80 23.66 21.38
N LEU A 130 19.51 24.80 21.33
CA LEU A 130 18.93 26.10 21.68
C LEU A 130 17.73 26.45 20.79
N ARG A 131 17.83 26.24 19.47
CA ARG A 131 16.72 26.50 18.55
C ARG A 131 15.54 25.55 18.78
N TRP A 132 15.80 24.29 19.11
CA TRP A 132 14.75 23.36 19.52
C TRP A 132 14.05 23.82 20.80
N ARG A 133 14.81 24.35 21.78
CA ARG A 133 14.25 24.95 22.99
C ARG A 133 13.34 26.15 22.68
N PHE A 134 13.74 27.02 21.75
CA PHE A 134 12.86 28.11 21.28
C PHE A 134 11.53 27.55 20.77
N ALA A 135 11.58 26.61 19.83
CA ALA A 135 10.36 26.03 19.25
C ALA A 135 9.49 25.36 20.31
N ALA A 136 10.08 24.59 21.22
CA ALA A 136 9.37 23.93 22.30
C ALA A 136 8.71 24.92 23.26
N THR A 137 9.37 26.05 23.55
CA THR A 137 8.80 27.12 24.39
C THR A 137 7.55 27.69 23.74
N MET A 138 7.66 28.13 22.48
CA MET A 138 6.55 28.77 21.77
C MET A 138 5.34 27.84 21.65
N LEU A 139 5.59 26.56 21.32
CA LEU A 139 4.53 25.54 21.27
C LEU A 139 3.88 25.32 22.63
N SER A 140 4.67 25.25 23.72
CA SER A 140 4.14 25.10 25.09
C SER A 140 3.33 26.31 25.56
N GLU A 141 3.61 27.50 25.01
CA GLU A 141 2.86 28.73 25.26
C GLU A 141 1.60 28.86 24.38
N GLY A 142 1.31 27.86 23.54
CA GLY A 142 0.13 27.80 22.68
C GLY A 142 0.28 28.57 21.37
N VAL A 143 1.51 28.97 20.99
CA VAL A 143 1.76 29.59 19.68
C VAL A 143 1.54 28.54 18.58
N PRO A 144 0.68 28.81 17.57
CA PRO A 144 0.41 27.83 16.52
C PRO A 144 1.67 27.39 15.78
N PRO A 145 1.82 26.10 15.41
CA PRO A 145 3.06 25.59 14.80
C PRO A 145 3.51 26.34 13.53
N HIS A 146 2.57 26.79 12.69
CA HIS A 146 2.89 27.59 11.50
C HIS A 146 3.46 28.99 11.86
N VAL A 147 3.01 29.59 12.97
CA VAL A 147 3.56 30.84 13.49
C VAL A 147 4.97 30.61 14.05
N VAL A 148 5.19 29.50 14.74
CA VAL A 148 6.54 29.10 15.22
C VAL A 148 7.51 28.92 14.05
N CYS A 149 7.06 28.30 12.95
CA CYS A 149 7.84 28.18 11.72
C CYS A 149 8.24 29.55 11.15
N ALA A 150 7.28 30.48 11.04
CA ALA A 150 7.55 31.83 10.56
C ALA A 150 8.54 32.59 11.48
N LEU A 151 8.32 32.53 12.79
CA LEU A 151 9.13 33.26 13.77
C LEU A 151 10.54 32.72 13.95
N GLY A 152 10.78 31.44 13.70
CA GLY A 152 12.10 30.84 13.82
C GLY A 152 12.77 30.45 12.50
N GLY A 153 12.13 30.71 11.36
CA GLY A 153 12.68 30.39 10.04
C GLY A 153 12.84 28.89 9.84
N TRP A 154 11.76 28.13 10.07
CA TRP A 154 11.66 26.74 9.66
C TRP A 154 10.83 26.66 8.38
N ASP A 155 11.43 26.11 7.34
CA ASP A 155 10.85 26.11 5.99
C ASP A 155 9.67 25.12 5.83
N ARG A 156 9.44 24.22 6.81
CA ARG A 156 8.39 23.19 6.78
C ARG A 156 7.89 22.85 8.18
N LEU A 157 6.58 22.62 8.30
CA LEU A 157 5.91 22.23 9.56
C LEU A 157 6.39 20.87 10.09
N ALA A 158 6.65 19.91 9.19
CA ALA A 158 7.15 18.58 9.54
C ALA A 158 8.46 18.60 10.35
N ARG A 159 9.22 19.70 10.30
CA ARG A 159 10.42 19.86 11.14
C ARG A 159 10.09 20.04 12.63
N LEU A 160 8.87 20.43 12.98
CA LEU A 160 8.41 20.62 14.36
C LEU A 160 7.70 19.38 14.92
N GLU A 161 7.38 18.39 14.08
CA GLU A 161 6.68 17.15 14.46
C GLU A 161 7.24 16.50 15.75
N PRO A 162 8.57 16.40 15.99
CA PRO A 162 9.08 15.81 17.23
C PRO A 162 8.78 16.59 18.53
N LEU A 163 8.25 17.81 18.43
CA LEU A 163 7.83 18.65 19.56
C LEU A 163 6.31 18.72 19.72
N LEU A 164 5.55 18.15 18.79
CA LEU A 164 4.10 18.14 18.84
C LEU A 164 3.67 16.88 19.57
N ASP A 165 2.99 17.04 20.70
CA ASP A 165 2.33 15.92 21.38
C ASP A 165 1.15 15.43 20.53
N ASP A 166 0.85 14.13 20.61
CA ASP A 166 -0.38 13.58 20.06
C ASP A 166 -1.59 14.32 20.68
N PRO A 167 -2.49 14.89 19.86
CA PRO A 167 -3.56 15.72 20.37
C PRO A 167 -4.55 14.89 21.19
N ASN A 168 -4.71 15.25 22.46
CA ASN A 168 -5.74 14.66 23.31
C ASN A 168 -7.14 15.19 22.90
N ARG A 169 -8.21 14.48 23.31
CA ARG A 169 -9.60 14.84 22.98
C ARG A 169 -9.96 16.29 23.31
N GLU A 170 -9.44 16.82 24.42
CA GLU A 170 -9.73 18.19 24.86
C GLU A 170 -9.07 19.23 23.95
N THR A 171 -7.84 18.98 23.51
CA THR A 171 -7.12 19.80 22.52
C THR A 171 -7.84 19.80 21.17
N VAL A 172 -8.33 18.65 20.72
CA VAL A 172 -9.08 18.54 19.45
C VAL A 172 -10.38 19.36 19.50
N VAL A 173 -11.16 19.24 20.59
CA VAL A 173 -12.40 20.01 20.75
C VAL A 173 -12.14 21.51 20.77
N ARG A 174 -11.13 21.98 21.52
CA ARG A 174 -10.76 23.40 21.57
C ARG A 174 -10.28 23.93 20.22
N ALA A 175 -9.55 23.12 19.45
CA ALA A 175 -9.09 23.51 18.11
C ALA A 175 -10.26 23.67 17.13
N ILE A 176 -11.27 22.80 17.20
CA ILE A 176 -12.49 22.88 16.39
C ILE A 176 -13.31 24.13 16.77
N GLU A 177 -13.47 24.40 18.07
CA GLU A 177 -14.20 25.58 18.55
C GLU A 177 -13.48 26.91 18.23
N GLY A 178 -12.15 26.91 18.13
CA GLY A 178 -11.35 28.10 17.79
C GLY A 178 -11.11 28.34 16.29
N ALA A 179 -11.48 27.39 15.42
CA ALA A 179 -11.23 27.50 13.97
C ALA A 179 -12.19 28.46 13.23
N GLU A 180 -13.26 28.93 13.88
CA GLU A 180 -14.24 29.83 13.26
C GLU A 180 -13.71 31.25 13.01
N ASP A 181 -12.61 31.67 13.67
CA ASP A 181 -12.18 33.08 13.71
C ASP A 181 -10.91 33.43 12.88
N VAL A 182 -10.32 32.50 12.13
CA VAL A 182 -9.19 32.82 11.24
C VAL A 182 -9.69 33.19 9.83
N PRO A 183 -9.40 34.40 9.31
CA PRO A 183 -9.79 34.78 7.95
C PRO A 183 -8.93 34.04 6.91
N THR A 184 -9.27 32.79 6.61
CA THR A 184 -8.72 32.04 5.48
C THR A 184 -9.27 32.63 4.19
N PRO A 185 -8.43 32.92 3.16
CA PRO A 185 -8.90 33.35 1.85
C PRO A 185 -9.96 32.37 1.31
N ALA A 186 -11.06 32.88 0.74
CA ALA A 186 -12.18 32.07 0.28
C ALA A 186 -11.78 30.93 -0.68
N ARG A 187 -10.67 31.10 -1.42
CA ARG A 187 -10.11 30.08 -2.31
C ARG A 187 -9.46 28.91 -1.55
N LEU A 188 -8.66 29.16 -0.51
CA LEU A 188 -8.13 28.09 0.33
C LEU A 188 -9.24 27.31 1.05
N ARG A 189 -10.30 28.01 1.51
CA ARG A 189 -11.48 27.35 2.10
C ARG A 189 -12.15 26.39 1.11
N ARG A 190 -12.23 26.76 -0.18
CA ARG A 190 -12.73 25.87 -1.23
C ARG A 190 -11.84 24.66 -1.43
N THR A 191 -10.52 24.84 -1.57
CA THR A 191 -9.57 23.71 -1.72
C THR A 191 -9.64 22.75 -0.52
N ILE A 192 -9.72 23.28 0.71
CA ILE A 192 -9.89 22.47 1.92
C ILE A 192 -11.22 21.70 1.90
N SER A 193 -12.32 22.36 1.52
CA SER A 193 -13.63 21.73 1.44
C SER A 193 -13.66 20.59 0.42
N VAL A 194 -13.01 20.75 -0.73
CA VAL A 194 -12.93 19.69 -1.74
C VAL A 194 -12.05 18.55 -1.27
N ALA A 195 -10.90 18.83 -0.66
CA ALA A 195 -10.04 17.78 -0.11
C ALA A 195 -10.77 16.96 0.96
N ALA A 196 -11.59 17.59 1.80
CA ALA A 196 -12.41 16.90 2.80
C ALA A 196 -13.52 16.05 2.17
N ASP A 197 -14.28 16.60 1.20
CA ASP A 197 -15.37 15.91 0.50
C ASP A 197 -14.86 14.71 -0.32
N VAL A 198 -13.70 14.87 -0.97
CA VAL A 198 -13.00 13.77 -1.62
C VAL A 198 -12.58 12.73 -0.58
N GLY A 199 -11.93 13.13 0.52
CA GLY A 199 -11.52 12.21 1.58
C GLY A 199 -12.66 11.36 2.15
N GLU A 200 -13.83 11.95 2.37
CA GLU A 200 -15.03 11.21 2.83
C GLU A 200 -15.54 10.22 1.76
N SER A 201 -15.55 10.64 0.50
CA SER A 201 -15.98 9.78 -0.61
C SER A 201 -15.02 8.61 -0.85
N LEU A 202 -13.71 8.83 -0.70
CA LEU A 202 -12.67 7.81 -0.83
C LEU A 202 -12.80 6.70 0.23
N ALA A 203 -13.29 7.02 1.44
CA ALA A 203 -13.45 6.04 2.51
C ALA A 203 -14.51 4.95 2.20
N VAL A 204 -15.42 5.22 1.26
CA VAL A 204 -16.53 4.32 0.90
C VAL A 204 -16.29 3.60 -0.43
N ALA A 205 -15.32 4.05 -1.24
CA ALA A 205 -15.05 3.48 -2.55
C ALA A 205 -14.57 2.02 -2.45
N ALA A 206 -15.10 1.16 -3.34
CA ALA A 206 -14.80 -0.27 -3.37
C ALA A 206 -13.65 -0.60 -4.33
N THR A 207 -13.43 0.21 -5.36
CA THR A 207 -12.44 -0.03 -6.41
C THR A 207 -11.52 1.17 -6.66
N GLY A 208 -10.36 0.93 -7.28
CA GLY A 208 -9.43 1.99 -7.67
C GLY A 208 -10.00 2.92 -8.74
N GLU A 209 -10.75 2.37 -9.70
CA GLU A 209 -11.41 3.14 -10.76
C GLU A 209 -12.47 4.09 -10.18
N GLU A 210 -13.26 3.63 -9.20
CA GLU A 210 -14.21 4.48 -8.47
C GLU A 210 -13.52 5.64 -7.74
N ILE A 211 -12.36 5.37 -7.12
CA ILE A 211 -11.54 6.39 -6.45
C ILE A 211 -11.10 7.46 -7.45
N GLU A 212 -10.49 7.06 -8.56
CA GLU A 212 -9.92 7.96 -9.56
C GLU A 212 -10.99 8.82 -10.25
N GLN A 213 -12.14 8.22 -10.60
CA GLN A 213 -13.25 8.94 -11.20
C GLN A 213 -13.91 9.91 -10.20
N THR A 214 -14.14 9.48 -8.96
CA THR A 214 -14.73 10.33 -7.91
C THR A 214 -13.90 11.58 -7.66
N VAL A 215 -12.57 11.45 -7.59
CA VAL A 215 -11.66 12.57 -7.40
C VAL A 215 -11.79 13.56 -8.57
N CYS A 216 -11.81 13.06 -9.81
CA CYS A 216 -11.96 13.90 -10.99
C CYS A 216 -13.29 14.66 -10.98
N ASP A 217 -14.41 13.97 -10.73
CA ASP A 217 -15.75 14.54 -10.74
C ASP A 217 -15.90 15.65 -9.69
N ARG A 218 -15.43 15.42 -8.45
CA ARG A 218 -15.51 16.40 -7.36
C ARG A 218 -14.67 17.64 -7.65
N LEU A 219 -13.47 17.47 -8.20
CA LEU A 219 -12.61 18.59 -8.58
C LEU A 219 -13.24 19.39 -9.71
N ALA A 220 -13.71 18.74 -10.78
CA ALA A 220 -14.33 19.43 -11.91
C ALA A 220 -15.65 20.14 -11.56
N ALA A 221 -16.40 19.63 -10.57
CA ALA A 221 -17.62 20.28 -10.07
C ALA A 221 -17.36 21.51 -9.19
N THR A 222 -16.11 21.75 -8.78
CA THR A 222 -15.77 22.83 -7.86
C THR A 222 -15.43 24.13 -8.60
N GLU A 223 -16.07 25.22 -8.20
CA GLU A 223 -15.78 26.55 -8.72
C GLU A 223 -14.31 26.96 -8.51
N GLY A 224 -13.62 27.25 -9.62
CA GLY A 224 -12.20 27.63 -9.66
C GLY A 224 -11.28 26.53 -10.20
N PHE A 225 -11.78 25.30 -10.27
CA PHE A 225 -11.22 24.21 -11.06
C PHE A 225 -12.07 24.05 -12.33
N ARG A 226 -11.42 23.66 -13.43
CA ARG A 226 -12.07 23.53 -14.74
C ARG A 226 -12.18 22.10 -15.18
N PHE A 227 -11.15 21.32 -14.92
CA PHE A 227 -11.07 19.91 -15.25
C PHE A 227 -10.11 19.22 -14.31
N ALA A 228 -10.22 17.90 -14.27
CA ALA A 228 -9.25 17.03 -13.63
C ALA A 228 -9.05 15.77 -14.49
N TRP A 229 -7.85 15.21 -14.42
CA TRP A 229 -7.58 13.88 -14.96
C TRP A 229 -6.52 13.17 -14.11
N VAL A 230 -6.65 11.85 -14.00
CA VAL A 230 -5.69 10.98 -13.34
C VAL A 230 -4.99 10.15 -14.40
N SER A 231 -3.67 9.99 -14.26
CA SER A 231 -2.89 9.08 -15.07
C SER A 231 -2.00 8.21 -14.20
N GLU A 232 -1.84 6.96 -14.60
CA GLU A 232 -0.93 6.00 -13.99
C GLU A 232 0.38 5.91 -14.79
N ARG A 233 1.50 5.67 -14.09
CA ARG A 233 2.77 5.37 -14.72
C ARG A 233 2.80 3.93 -15.20
N THR A 234 2.89 3.72 -16.51
CA THR A 234 2.97 2.39 -17.14
C THR A 234 4.26 2.28 -17.96
N GLY A 235 5.23 1.52 -17.44
CA GLY A 235 6.57 1.44 -18.03
C GLY A 235 7.25 2.81 -18.11
N ASP A 236 7.57 3.25 -19.33
CA ASP A 236 8.19 4.55 -19.61
C ASP A 236 7.15 5.66 -19.92
N GLY A 237 5.85 5.37 -19.78
CA GLY A 237 4.76 6.26 -20.16
C GLY A 237 3.79 6.59 -19.02
N LEU A 238 2.81 7.44 -19.36
CA LEU A 238 1.66 7.78 -18.54
C LEU A 238 0.39 7.39 -19.31
N THR A 239 -0.51 6.66 -18.66
CA THR A 239 -1.79 6.24 -19.22
C THR A 239 -2.92 6.91 -18.45
N PRO A 240 -3.80 7.70 -19.09
CA PRO A 240 -4.99 8.25 -18.44
C PRO A 240 -5.88 7.13 -17.90
N GLN A 241 -6.38 7.28 -16.68
CA GLN A 241 -7.31 6.34 -16.04
C GLN A 241 -8.70 6.95 -15.88
N ALA A 242 -8.77 8.22 -15.46
CA ALA A 242 -10.03 8.92 -15.23
C ALA A 242 -9.93 10.39 -15.66
N THR A 243 -11.07 10.99 -16.00
CA THR A 243 -11.15 12.41 -16.33
C THR A 243 -12.54 13.00 -16.09
N ALA A 244 -12.59 14.31 -15.83
CA ALA A 244 -13.80 15.10 -15.74
C ALA A 244 -13.56 16.55 -16.20
N GLY A 245 -14.55 17.15 -16.85
CA GLY A 245 -14.52 18.56 -17.29
C GLY A 245 -13.64 18.84 -18.52
N ILE A 246 -13.07 17.82 -19.16
CA ILE A 246 -12.23 17.91 -20.36
C ILE A 246 -12.44 16.69 -21.27
N ASP A 247 -12.33 16.86 -22.58
CA ASP A 247 -12.45 15.77 -23.56
C ASP A 247 -11.24 14.82 -23.48
N GLU A 248 -11.48 13.50 -23.57
CA GLU A 248 -10.43 12.47 -23.51
C GLU A 248 -9.29 12.68 -24.53
N SER A 249 -9.63 13.11 -25.74
CA SER A 249 -8.64 13.45 -26.77
C SER A 249 -7.67 14.56 -26.33
N ARG A 250 -8.17 15.56 -25.57
CA ARG A 250 -7.34 16.63 -25.00
C ARG A 250 -6.54 16.15 -23.80
N VAL A 251 -7.05 15.21 -23.03
CA VAL A 251 -6.28 14.55 -21.95
C VAL A 251 -5.07 13.83 -22.53
N ALA A 252 -5.25 13.08 -23.63
CA ALA A 252 -4.14 12.41 -24.31
C ALA A 252 -3.05 13.39 -24.77
N ASP A 253 -3.46 14.54 -25.34
CA ASP A 253 -2.53 15.62 -25.72
C ASP A 253 -1.81 16.21 -24.50
N HIS A 254 -2.54 16.49 -23.41
CA HIS A 254 -1.96 17.00 -22.16
C HIS A 254 -0.93 16.03 -21.55
N VAL A 255 -1.26 14.74 -21.48
CA VAL A 255 -0.36 13.70 -20.96
C VAL A 255 0.91 13.61 -21.81
N GLN A 256 0.79 13.74 -23.13
CA GLN A 256 1.93 13.73 -24.03
C GLN A 256 2.80 15.00 -23.91
N THR A 257 2.20 16.18 -23.86
CA THR A 257 2.91 17.47 -23.80
C THR A 257 3.54 17.71 -22.44
N GLN A 258 2.88 17.31 -21.35
CA GLN A 258 3.34 17.56 -19.98
C GLN A 258 4.09 16.37 -19.37
N ARG A 259 4.45 15.35 -20.15
CA ARG A 259 5.11 14.12 -19.68
C ARG A 259 6.34 14.39 -18.81
N ASP A 260 7.22 15.28 -19.25
CA ASP A 260 8.47 15.57 -18.54
C ASP A 260 8.19 16.28 -17.21
N ALA A 261 7.21 17.19 -17.19
CA ALA A 261 6.80 17.90 -15.98
C ALA A 261 6.08 16.96 -15.00
N ALA A 262 5.23 16.06 -15.50
CA ALA A 262 4.55 15.05 -14.70
C ALA A 262 5.55 14.05 -14.09
N THR A 263 6.50 13.56 -14.90
CA THR A 263 7.60 12.71 -14.42
C THR A 263 8.42 13.44 -13.36
N ALA A 264 8.77 14.69 -13.59
CA ALA A 264 9.55 15.46 -12.64
C ALA A 264 8.78 15.79 -11.34
N ALA A 265 7.44 15.89 -11.37
CA ALA A 265 6.59 16.03 -10.20
C ALA A 265 6.55 14.72 -9.39
N MET A 266 6.41 13.59 -10.09
CA MET A 266 6.47 12.26 -9.51
C MET A 266 7.82 11.98 -8.86
N ASP A 267 8.93 12.26 -9.54
CA ASP A 267 10.28 11.98 -9.04
C ASP A 267 10.66 12.88 -7.84
N SER A 268 10.15 14.12 -7.79
CA SER A 268 10.39 15.03 -6.66
C SER A 268 9.38 14.91 -5.54
N HIS A 269 8.27 14.19 -5.74
CA HIS A 269 7.13 14.12 -4.82
C HIS A 269 6.58 15.52 -4.47
N GLU A 270 6.68 16.47 -5.41
CA GLU A 270 6.26 17.87 -5.21
C GLU A 270 5.30 18.27 -6.33
N VAL A 271 4.27 19.05 -5.98
CA VAL A 271 3.31 19.59 -6.94
C VAL A 271 4.03 20.53 -7.90
N ARG A 272 3.78 20.38 -9.19
CA ARG A 272 4.31 21.29 -10.21
C ARG A 272 3.20 22.02 -10.93
N VAL A 273 3.34 23.33 -11.06
CA VAL A 273 2.41 24.14 -11.84
C VAL A 273 3.00 24.37 -13.23
N VAL A 274 2.25 24.01 -14.25
CA VAL A 274 2.60 24.22 -15.66
C VAL A 274 1.58 25.13 -16.32
N GLU A 275 2.03 25.91 -17.29
CA GLU A 275 1.13 26.70 -18.14
C GLU A 275 0.76 25.86 -19.36
N GLY A 276 -0.54 25.58 -19.52
CA GLY A 276 -1.10 24.93 -20.70
C GLY A 276 -1.88 25.91 -21.57
N ASP A 277 -2.31 25.47 -22.76
CA ASP A 277 -3.09 26.30 -23.69
C ASP A 277 -4.41 26.79 -23.11
N GLU A 278 -4.96 26.05 -22.15
CA GLU A 278 -6.18 26.42 -21.47
C GLU A 278 -5.88 27.27 -20.23
N GLY A 279 -4.65 27.33 -19.73
CA GLY A 279 -4.25 28.09 -18.53
C GLY A 279 -3.44 27.24 -17.54
N PRO A 280 -3.27 27.70 -16.29
CA PRO A 280 -2.43 27.03 -15.32
C PRO A 280 -3.01 25.68 -14.88
N MET A 281 -2.15 24.67 -14.85
CA MET A 281 -2.46 23.29 -14.47
C MET A 281 -1.52 22.85 -13.35
N ALA A 282 -2.07 22.34 -12.26
CA ALA A 282 -1.28 21.71 -11.20
C ALA A 282 -1.15 20.22 -11.47
N LEU A 283 0.08 19.72 -11.52
CA LEU A 283 0.44 18.31 -11.61
C LEU A 283 0.78 17.82 -10.20
N VAL A 284 -0.13 17.04 -9.63
CA VAL A 284 -0.07 16.55 -8.26
C VAL A 284 0.35 15.08 -8.27
N PRO A 285 1.50 14.72 -7.69
CA PRO A 285 1.93 13.32 -7.64
C PRO A 285 1.00 12.49 -6.73
N ILE A 286 0.64 11.29 -7.20
CA ILE A 286 -0.11 10.29 -6.42
C ILE A 286 0.92 9.29 -5.89
N VAL A 287 1.18 9.33 -4.58
CA VAL A 287 2.20 8.51 -3.93
C VAL A 287 1.55 7.28 -3.28
N ARG A 288 1.98 6.08 -3.68
CA ARG A 288 1.62 4.79 -3.07
C ARG A 288 2.89 4.19 -2.45
N ASP A 289 2.88 3.84 -1.18
CA ASP A 289 4.01 3.18 -0.48
C ASP A 289 5.40 3.79 -0.80
N ASP A 290 5.52 5.11 -0.67
CA ASP A 290 6.74 5.90 -0.98
C ASP A 290 7.18 5.90 -2.46
N ALA A 291 6.37 5.40 -3.40
CA ALA A 291 6.59 5.51 -4.83
C ALA A 291 5.48 6.33 -5.51
N ALA A 292 5.86 7.33 -6.32
CA ALA A 292 4.90 8.06 -7.14
C ALA A 292 4.40 7.16 -8.29
N ALA A 293 3.17 6.69 -8.15
CA ALA A 293 2.55 5.72 -9.04
C ALA A 293 1.75 6.38 -10.18
N GLY A 294 1.46 7.69 -10.05
CA GLY A 294 0.72 8.44 -11.05
C GLY A 294 0.70 9.94 -10.76
N VAL A 295 -0.07 10.66 -11.56
CA VAL A 295 -0.29 12.10 -11.42
C VAL A 295 -1.78 12.41 -11.55
N LEU A 296 -2.28 13.24 -10.63
CA LEU A 296 -3.54 13.94 -10.73
C LEU A 296 -3.26 15.35 -11.28
N ALA A 297 -3.79 15.65 -12.46
CA ALA A 297 -3.68 16.98 -13.04
C ALA A 297 -4.97 17.77 -12.84
N ILE A 298 -4.83 19.03 -12.45
CA ILE A 298 -5.96 19.90 -12.10
C ILE A 298 -5.84 21.20 -12.90
N GLY A 299 -6.78 21.42 -13.82
CA GLY A 299 -6.89 22.67 -14.57
C GLY A 299 -7.50 23.75 -13.71
N THR A 300 -6.81 24.89 -13.56
CA THR A 300 -7.26 26.00 -12.71
C THR A 300 -7.55 27.25 -13.53
N THR A 301 -8.34 28.19 -12.98
CA THR A 301 -8.65 29.46 -13.66
C THR A 301 -7.63 30.57 -13.38
N VAL A 302 -6.82 30.42 -12.33
CA VAL A 302 -5.83 31.40 -11.88
C VAL A 302 -4.63 30.67 -11.26
N HIS A 303 -3.47 31.33 -11.22
CA HIS A 303 -2.23 30.74 -10.71
C HIS A 303 -2.41 30.10 -9.31
N VAL A 304 -1.78 28.95 -9.10
CA VAL A 304 -1.82 28.21 -7.83
C VAL A 304 -0.71 28.73 -6.92
N VAL A 305 -1.05 29.18 -5.72
CA VAL A 305 -0.06 29.67 -4.73
C VAL A 305 0.49 28.52 -3.89
N ASP A 306 1.63 28.71 -3.22
CA ASP A 306 2.31 27.64 -2.46
C ASP A 306 1.40 26.96 -1.42
N ALA A 307 0.60 27.74 -0.69
CA ALA A 307 -0.33 27.19 0.29
C ALA A 307 -1.46 26.33 -0.32
N GLU A 308 -1.80 26.54 -1.60
CA GLU A 308 -2.72 25.66 -2.33
C GLU A 308 -2.00 24.42 -2.86
N GLN A 309 -0.73 24.54 -3.26
CA GLN A 309 0.09 23.40 -3.65
C GLN A 309 0.25 22.41 -2.49
N ASP A 310 0.45 22.90 -1.26
CA ASP A 310 0.50 22.05 -0.06
C ASP A 310 -0.80 21.27 0.17
N LEU A 311 -1.96 21.92 -0.02
CA LEU A 311 -3.27 21.27 0.10
C LEU A 311 -3.51 20.24 -1.00
N LEU A 312 -3.10 20.55 -2.23
CA LEU A 312 -3.17 19.62 -3.35
C LEU A 312 -2.21 18.44 -3.16
N ALA A 313 -1.02 18.66 -2.62
CA ALA A 313 -0.09 17.59 -2.26
C ALA A 313 -0.70 16.64 -1.23
N ALA A 314 -1.37 17.19 -0.20
CA ALA A 314 -2.10 16.39 0.78
C ALA A 314 -3.22 15.56 0.13
N LEU A 315 -3.96 16.14 -0.84
CA LEU A 315 -4.95 15.41 -1.63
C LEU A 315 -4.32 14.26 -2.43
N GLY A 316 -3.19 14.50 -3.11
CA GLY A 316 -2.47 13.46 -3.84
C GLY A 316 -2.03 12.29 -2.94
N ALA A 317 -1.58 12.59 -1.72
CA ALA A 317 -1.26 11.58 -0.72
C ALA A 317 -2.49 10.81 -0.23
N GLN A 318 -3.63 11.48 -0.02
CA GLN A 318 -4.88 10.83 0.37
C GLN A 318 -5.40 9.87 -0.71
N VAL A 319 -5.39 10.29 -1.98
CA VAL A 319 -5.76 9.44 -3.11
C VAL A 319 -4.83 8.24 -3.21
N GLY A 320 -3.52 8.46 -3.09
CA GLY A 320 -2.53 7.38 -3.11
C GLY A 320 -2.72 6.36 -1.98
N ALA A 321 -3.01 6.82 -0.76
CA ALA A 321 -3.31 5.96 0.37
C ALA A 321 -4.60 5.14 0.17
N ALA A 322 -5.64 5.74 -0.39
CA ALA A 322 -6.89 5.04 -0.70
C ALA A 322 -6.68 3.96 -1.78
N LEU A 323 -5.95 4.28 -2.86
CA LEU A 323 -5.60 3.31 -3.89
C LEU A 323 -4.76 2.14 -3.32
N ALA A 324 -3.77 2.44 -2.47
CA ALA A 324 -2.97 1.40 -1.81
C ALA A 324 -3.81 0.52 -0.88
N ALA A 325 -4.79 1.08 -0.18
CA ALA A 325 -5.69 0.32 0.69
C ALA A 325 -6.59 -0.64 -0.10
N VAL A 326 -7.15 -0.21 -1.23
CA VAL A 326 -7.95 -1.06 -2.13
C VAL A 326 -7.09 -2.17 -2.74
N GLU A 327 -5.89 -1.84 -3.22
CA GLU A 327 -4.97 -2.83 -3.78
C GLU A 327 -4.55 -3.86 -2.73
N ARG A 328 -4.20 -3.41 -1.52
CA ARG A 328 -3.86 -4.31 -0.41
C ARG A 328 -5.04 -5.21 -0.02
N LYS A 329 -6.27 -4.68 0.01
CA LYS A 329 -7.47 -5.48 0.25
C LYS A 329 -7.64 -6.54 -0.85
N ARG A 330 -7.45 -6.18 -2.11
CA ARG A 330 -7.50 -7.11 -3.25
C ARG A 330 -6.43 -8.21 -3.15
N LEU A 331 -5.19 -7.83 -2.82
CA LEU A 331 -4.07 -8.78 -2.64
C LEU A 331 -4.30 -9.71 -1.44
N LEU A 332 -4.80 -9.19 -0.32
CA LEU A 332 -5.16 -10.02 0.85
C LEU A 332 -6.30 -11.00 0.54
N LEU A 333 -7.30 -10.57 -0.24
CA LEU A 333 -8.40 -11.44 -0.67
C LEU A 333 -7.95 -12.47 -1.71
N ALA A 334 -6.89 -12.21 -2.48
CA ALA A 334 -6.33 -13.17 -3.43
C ALA A 334 -5.67 -14.38 -2.74
N ASP A 335 -5.17 -14.22 -1.52
CA ASP A 335 -4.56 -15.29 -0.70
C ASP A 335 -5.55 -15.99 0.26
N THR A 336 -6.81 -15.57 0.25
CA THR A 336 -7.87 -16.16 1.08
C THR A 336 -8.79 -16.99 0.20
N VAL A 337 -9.00 -18.26 0.55
CA VAL A 337 -9.98 -19.13 -0.11
C VAL A 337 -11.21 -19.31 0.77
N THR A 338 -12.37 -19.43 0.14
CA THR A 338 -13.57 -19.91 0.82
C THR A 338 -13.68 -21.41 0.59
N GLU A 339 -13.61 -22.17 1.67
CA GLU A 339 -13.85 -23.61 1.68
C GLU A 339 -15.34 -23.87 1.94
N LEU A 340 -15.96 -24.66 1.07
CA LEU A 340 -17.33 -25.11 1.21
C LEU A 340 -17.36 -26.63 1.29
N ALA A 341 -18.18 -27.16 2.20
CA ALA A 341 -18.49 -28.59 2.26
C ALA A 341 -19.97 -28.78 1.93
N PHE A 342 -20.24 -29.67 0.99
CA PHE A 342 -21.56 -30.08 0.58
C PHE A 342 -21.81 -31.53 0.95
N GLU A 343 -23.04 -31.85 1.32
CA GLU A 343 -23.55 -33.21 1.45
C GLU A 343 -24.64 -33.39 0.39
N CYS A 344 -24.49 -34.40 -0.45
CA CYS A 344 -25.41 -34.75 -1.53
C CYS A 344 -25.96 -36.16 -1.30
N THR A 345 -27.27 -36.31 -1.29
CA THR A 345 -27.95 -37.62 -1.24
C THR A 345 -28.75 -37.93 -2.49
N ASP A 346 -28.62 -37.07 -3.51
CA ASP A 346 -29.40 -37.14 -4.75
C ASP A 346 -29.05 -38.41 -5.54
N ASP A 347 -30.05 -39.23 -5.84
CA ASP A 347 -29.88 -40.47 -6.61
C ASP A 347 -29.50 -40.21 -8.08
N GLU A 348 -29.68 -38.97 -8.58
CA GLU A 348 -29.17 -38.57 -9.90
C GLU A 348 -27.64 -38.41 -9.91
N ALA A 349 -26.99 -38.27 -8.75
CA ALA A 349 -25.53 -38.24 -8.68
C ALA A 349 -24.95 -39.65 -8.77
N PHE A 350 -24.20 -39.95 -9.85
CA PHE A 350 -23.56 -41.25 -10.09
C PHE A 350 -22.86 -41.86 -8.86
N THR A 351 -22.07 -41.08 -8.11
CA THR A 351 -21.33 -41.56 -6.93
C THR A 351 -22.25 -41.97 -5.78
N VAL A 352 -23.38 -41.28 -5.61
CA VAL A 352 -24.41 -41.63 -4.63
C VAL A 352 -25.10 -42.93 -5.05
N ALA A 353 -25.55 -43.00 -6.29
CA ALA A 353 -26.31 -44.14 -6.80
C ALA A 353 -25.45 -45.43 -6.82
N LEU A 354 -24.18 -45.33 -7.22
CA LEU A 354 -23.25 -46.47 -7.28
C LEU A 354 -23.00 -47.08 -5.89
N THR A 355 -22.75 -46.26 -4.87
CA THR A 355 -22.50 -46.74 -3.49
C THR A 355 -23.73 -47.44 -2.92
N ARG A 356 -24.93 -46.97 -3.23
CA ARG A 356 -26.19 -47.60 -2.82
C ARG A 356 -26.46 -48.91 -3.56
N ALA A 357 -26.10 -48.98 -4.84
CA ALA A 357 -26.33 -50.17 -5.67
C ALA A 357 -25.37 -51.32 -5.34
N LEU A 358 -24.11 -51.00 -5.02
CA LEU A 358 -23.05 -51.99 -4.81
C LEU A 358 -22.61 -52.17 -3.35
N ASP A 359 -23.17 -51.39 -2.41
CA ASP A 359 -22.79 -51.41 -0.98
C ASP A 359 -21.28 -51.19 -0.80
N CYS A 360 -20.76 -50.17 -1.50
CA CYS A 360 -19.33 -49.82 -1.54
C CYS A 360 -19.09 -48.38 -1.10
N SER A 361 -17.82 -48.03 -0.91
CA SER A 361 -17.37 -46.65 -0.74
C SER A 361 -16.56 -46.18 -1.94
N LEU A 362 -16.58 -44.88 -2.19
CA LEU A 362 -15.85 -44.21 -3.27
C LEU A 362 -15.03 -43.06 -2.69
N GLU A 363 -13.78 -42.95 -3.13
CA GLU A 363 -12.90 -41.82 -2.84
C GLU A 363 -12.37 -41.24 -4.17
N LEU A 364 -12.49 -39.93 -4.33
CA LEU A 364 -11.95 -39.22 -5.48
C LEU A 364 -10.45 -38.94 -5.28
N SER A 365 -9.60 -39.76 -5.91
CA SER A 365 -8.14 -39.60 -5.91
C SER A 365 -7.67 -38.45 -6.82
N GLY A 366 -8.48 -38.09 -7.82
CA GLY A 366 -8.19 -36.96 -8.70
C GLY A 366 -9.35 -36.61 -9.61
N VAL A 367 -9.42 -35.34 -10.01
CA VAL A 367 -10.39 -34.84 -10.98
C VAL A 367 -9.73 -33.90 -11.96
N VAL A 368 -10.07 -34.07 -13.24
CA VAL A 368 -9.50 -33.30 -14.33
C VAL A 368 -10.62 -32.79 -15.23
N PRO A 369 -10.79 -31.47 -15.41
CA PRO A 369 -11.71 -30.93 -16.41
C PRO A 369 -11.27 -31.31 -17.82
N VAL A 370 -12.18 -31.88 -18.59
CA VAL A 370 -11.96 -32.26 -20.00
C VAL A 370 -12.91 -31.51 -20.92
N GLY A 371 -12.72 -31.62 -22.24
CA GLY A 371 -13.56 -30.90 -23.20
C GLY A 371 -15.03 -31.33 -23.12
N GLY A 372 -15.95 -30.42 -23.48
CA GLY A 372 -17.38 -30.78 -23.63
C GLY A 372 -18.25 -30.67 -22.37
N ARG A 373 -17.83 -29.90 -21.35
CA ARG A 373 -18.50 -29.82 -20.02
C ARG A 373 -18.52 -31.18 -19.34
N SER A 374 -17.34 -31.76 -19.12
CA SER A 374 -17.20 -33.08 -18.50
C SER A 374 -15.99 -33.10 -17.59
N LEU A 375 -16.04 -33.99 -16.59
CA LEU A 375 -14.95 -34.21 -15.65
C LEU A 375 -14.44 -35.65 -15.81
N LEU A 376 -13.12 -35.80 -15.88
CA LEU A 376 -12.46 -37.08 -15.76
C LEU A 376 -12.15 -37.34 -14.30
N TYR A 377 -12.83 -38.32 -13.72
CA TYR A 377 -12.64 -38.77 -12.35
C TYR A 377 -11.66 -39.93 -12.28
N TYR A 378 -10.86 -39.94 -11.23
CA TYR A 378 -10.09 -41.08 -10.76
C TYR A 378 -10.67 -41.54 -9.44
N LEU A 379 -11.54 -42.55 -9.48
CA LEU A 379 -12.30 -43.05 -8.33
C LEU A 379 -11.66 -44.32 -7.78
N VAL A 380 -11.29 -44.29 -6.51
CA VAL A 380 -10.98 -45.49 -5.75
C VAL A 380 -12.30 -46.06 -5.24
N VAL A 381 -12.59 -47.30 -5.60
CA VAL A 381 -13.73 -48.08 -5.13
C VAL A 381 -13.23 -49.07 -4.10
N ASP A 382 -13.88 -49.12 -2.93
CA ASP A 382 -13.60 -50.10 -1.88
C ASP A 382 -14.88 -50.85 -1.49
N GLY A 383 -14.78 -52.16 -1.33
CA GLY A 383 -15.93 -53.04 -1.05
C GLY A 383 -16.72 -53.51 -2.28
N ALA A 384 -16.26 -53.19 -3.50
CA ALA A 384 -16.84 -53.74 -4.73
C ALA A 384 -15.76 -54.06 -5.79
N PRO A 385 -15.84 -55.23 -6.46
CA PRO A 385 -14.97 -55.55 -7.57
C PRO A 385 -15.18 -54.61 -8.77
N ALA A 386 -14.15 -54.45 -9.61
CA ALA A 386 -14.19 -53.58 -10.79
C ALA A 386 -15.33 -53.89 -11.78
N GLY A 387 -15.64 -55.17 -12.00
CA GLY A 387 -16.61 -55.60 -13.01
C GLY A 387 -18.03 -55.04 -12.78
N PRO A 388 -18.64 -55.26 -11.61
CA PRO A 388 -19.91 -54.64 -11.24
C PRO A 388 -19.91 -53.11 -11.33
N ALA A 389 -18.85 -52.44 -10.86
CA ALA A 389 -18.76 -50.98 -10.90
C ALA A 389 -18.71 -50.44 -12.35
N LEU A 390 -17.92 -51.06 -13.22
CA LEU A 390 -17.88 -50.71 -14.64
C LEU A 390 -19.20 -51.01 -15.37
N SER A 391 -19.87 -52.10 -14.99
CA SER A 391 -21.17 -52.46 -15.59
C SER A 391 -22.23 -51.42 -15.22
N TYR A 392 -22.22 -50.95 -13.97
CA TYR A 392 -23.10 -49.88 -13.52
C TYR A 392 -22.80 -48.57 -14.26
N ALA A 393 -21.53 -48.18 -14.35
CA ALA A 393 -21.12 -46.97 -15.07
C ALA A 393 -21.51 -46.99 -16.56
N ALA A 394 -21.46 -48.15 -17.21
CA ALA A 394 -21.85 -48.28 -18.62
C ALA A 394 -23.38 -48.21 -18.86
N GLU A 395 -24.19 -48.34 -17.81
CA GLU A 395 -25.65 -48.24 -17.87
C GLU A 395 -26.18 -46.86 -17.45
N ASP A 396 -25.30 -45.98 -16.97
CA ASP A 396 -25.63 -44.64 -16.48
C ASP A 396 -25.51 -43.60 -17.60
N ASP A 397 -26.57 -42.82 -17.82
CA ASP A 397 -26.63 -41.82 -18.90
C ASP A 397 -25.70 -40.61 -18.65
N ASP A 398 -25.29 -40.37 -17.40
CA ASP A 398 -24.41 -39.28 -17.02
C ASP A 398 -22.91 -39.65 -17.07
N ILE A 399 -22.61 -40.87 -17.49
CA ILE A 399 -21.25 -41.37 -17.71
C ILE A 399 -21.01 -41.58 -19.20
N ALA A 400 -20.07 -40.81 -19.76
CA ALA A 400 -19.69 -40.94 -21.15
C ALA A 400 -18.74 -42.14 -21.41
N ASP A 401 -17.86 -42.44 -20.46
CA ASP A 401 -16.91 -43.56 -20.54
C ASP A 401 -16.41 -43.97 -19.15
N ALA A 402 -16.03 -45.25 -18.99
CA ALA A 402 -15.44 -45.76 -17.76
C ALA A 402 -14.44 -46.89 -18.05
N ARG A 403 -13.25 -46.80 -17.44
CA ARG A 403 -12.15 -47.76 -17.62
C ARG A 403 -11.52 -48.17 -16.29
N LEU A 404 -11.13 -49.43 -16.20
CA LEU A 404 -10.27 -49.92 -15.12
C LEU A 404 -8.82 -49.44 -15.31
N ILE A 405 -8.24 -48.85 -14.26
CA ILE A 405 -6.80 -48.58 -14.18
C ILE A 405 -6.11 -49.69 -13.39
N GLU A 406 -6.62 -49.98 -12.20
CA GLU A 406 -6.02 -50.98 -11.31
C GLU A 406 -7.08 -51.79 -10.56
N ASP A 407 -6.83 -53.09 -10.41
CA ASP A 407 -7.72 -54.04 -9.73
C ASP A 407 -7.06 -54.53 -8.44
N TYR A 408 -7.71 -54.29 -7.31
CA TYR A 408 -7.26 -54.70 -5.99
C TYR A 408 -8.03 -55.93 -5.46
N GLY A 409 -8.91 -56.53 -6.28
CA GLY A 409 -9.71 -57.71 -5.96
C GLY A 409 -11.05 -57.37 -5.30
N ASP A 410 -11.01 -56.70 -4.15
CA ASP A 410 -12.20 -56.21 -3.42
C ASP A 410 -12.38 -54.68 -3.53
N GLY A 411 -11.66 -54.10 -4.48
CA GLY A 411 -11.67 -52.68 -4.79
C GLY A 411 -10.97 -52.43 -6.12
N ALA A 412 -11.07 -51.21 -6.63
CA ALA A 412 -10.50 -50.84 -7.92
C ALA A 412 -10.18 -49.35 -8.00
N LEU A 413 -9.21 -48.98 -8.83
CA LEU A 413 -9.05 -47.61 -9.31
C LEU A 413 -9.68 -47.51 -10.71
N LEU A 414 -10.71 -46.69 -10.84
CA LEU A 414 -11.45 -46.46 -12.07
C LEU A 414 -11.18 -45.05 -12.61
N GLU A 415 -11.05 -44.95 -13.92
CA GLU A 415 -11.12 -43.72 -14.68
C GLU A 415 -12.55 -43.57 -15.21
N VAL A 416 -13.25 -42.47 -14.92
CA VAL A 416 -14.67 -42.27 -15.30
C VAL A 416 -14.86 -40.88 -15.88
N VAL A 417 -15.39 -40.78 -17.11
CA VAL A 417 -15.76 -39.52 -17.74
C VAL A 417 -17.21 -39.20 -17.39
N VAL A 418 -17.40 -38.18 -16.56
CA VAL A 418 -18.70 -37.77 -16.03
C VAL A 418 -19.20 -36.53 -16.78
N THR A 419 -20.41 -36.59 -17.32
CA THR A 419 -21.06 -35.50 -18.07
C THR A 419 -22.09 -34.73 -17.26
N ALA A 420 -22.54 -35.26 -16.12
CA ALA A 420 -23.32 -34.55 -15.12
C ALA A 420 -22.93 -35.00 -13.71
N ALA A 421 -22.61 -34.04 -12.84
CA ALA A 421 -22.37 -34.29 -11.42
C ALA A 421 -22.51 -32.99 -10.61
N PRO A 422 -22.76 -33.07 -9.29
CA PRO A 422 -22.73 -31.88 -8.43
C PRO A 422 -21.40 -31.12 -8.50
N THR A 423 -20.27 -31.83 -8.63
CA THR A 423 -18.95 -31.20 -8.77
C THR A 423 -18.76 -30.47 -10.10
N LEU A 424 -19.45 -30.89 -11.18
CA LEU A 424 -19.36 -30.23 -12.48
C LEU A 424 -19.98 -28.83 -12.38
N GLU A 425 -21.16 -28.73 -11.76
CA GLU A 425 -21.80 -27.44 -11.46
C GLU A 425 -20.91 -26.55 -10.59
N LEU A 426 -20.26 -27.13 -9.56
CA LEU A 426 -19.32 -26.38 -8.71
C LEU A 426 -18.10 -25.88 -9.50
N VAL A 427 -17.48 -26.73 -10.33
CA VAL A 427 -16.31 -26.37 -11.15
C VAL A 427 -16.66 -25.32 -12.20
N GLU A 428 -17.84 -25.38 -12.80
CA GLU A 428 -18.30 -24.38 -13.76
C GLU A 428 -18.51 -22.99 -13.14
N ASN A 429 -18.83 -22.95 -11.85
CA ASN A 429 -18.89 -21.72 -11.06
C ASN A 429 -17.53 -21.35 -10.43
N GLY A 430 -16.42 -21.88 -10.96
CA GLY A 430 -15.06 -21.50 -10.57
C GLY A 430 -14.54 -22.20 -9.31
N ALA A 431 -15.25 -23.20 -8.79
CA ALA A 431 -14.77 -23.97 -7.66
C ALA A 431 -13.67 -24.96 -8.06
N ARG A 432 -12.75 -25.21 -7.14
CA ARG A 432 -11.78 -26.30 -7.24
C ARG A 432 -12.16 -27.39 -6.25
N VAL A 433 -12.41 -28.59 -6.75
CA VAL A 433 -12.69 -29.76 -5.89
C VAL A 433 -11.42 -30.15 -5.14
N ARG A 434 -11.54 -30.30 -3.81
CA ARG A 434 -10.48 -30.82 -2.93
C ARG A 434 -10.63 -32.31 -2.69
N SER A 435 -11.84 -32.74 -2.37
CA SER A 435 -12.17 -34.13 -2.09
C SER A 435 -13.62 -34.41 -2.45
N LEU A 436 -13.88 -35.68 -2.74
CA LEU A 436 -15.20 -36.26 -2.79
C LEU A 436 -15.10 -37.65 -2.19
N GLU A 437 -15.92 -37.90 -1.18
CA GLU A 437 -16.07 -39.21 -0.54
C GLU A 437 -17.55 -39.58 -0.61
N ALA A 438 -17.86 -40.80 -1.04
CA ALA A 438 -19.23 -41.29 -1.06
C ALA A 438 -19.33 -42.66 -0.39
N GLU A 439 -20.34 -42.84 0.46
CA GLU A 439 -20.62 -44.09 1.13
C GLU A 439 -22.11 -44.17 1.46
N ASN A 440 -22.71 -45.35 1.41
CA ASN A 440 -24.11 -45.59 1.80
C ASN A 440 -25.14 -44.66 1.12
N GLY A 441 -24.86 -44.23 -0.11
CA GLY A 441 -25.71 -43.29 -0.85
C GLY A 441 -25.71 -41.86 -0.29
N THR A 442 -24.57 -41.41 0.23
CA THR A 442 -24.32 -40.01 0.59
C THR A 442 -22.93 -39.62 0.11
N ALA A 443 -22.81 -38.48 -0.58
CA ALA A 443 -21.54 -37.94 -1.05
C ALA A 443 -21.20 -36.65 -0.30
N ALA A 444 -20.05 -36.62 0.36
CA ALA A 444 -19.44 -35.43 0.93
C ALA A 444 -18.47 -34.81 -0.10
N ILE A 445 -18.66 -33.55 -0.43
CA ILE A 445 -17.87 -32.83 -1.44
C ILE A 445 -17.26 -31.60 -0.79
N GLU A 446 -15.93 -31.49 -0.81
CA GLU A 446 -15.23 -30.29 -0.37
C GLU A 446 -14.67 -29.52 -1.57
N VAL A 447 -14.92 -28.22 -1.62
CA VAL A 447 -14.44 -27.33 -2.68
C VAL A 447 -13.81 -26.05 -2.13
N GLU A 448 -12.87 -25.50 -2.87
CA GLU A 448 -12.31 -24.16 -2.67
C GLU A 448 -12.83 -23.19 -3.72
N LEU A 449 -13.09 -21.96 -3.30
CA LEU A 449 -13.41 -20.82 -4.16
C LEU A 449 -12.46 -19.65 -3.85
N PRO A 450 -12.13 -18.81 -4.84
CA PRO A 450 -11.53 -17.49 -4.59
C PRO A 450 -12.34 -16.67 -3.57
N GLY A 451 -11.67 -15.93 -2.68
CA GLY A 451 -12.31 -15.19 -1.58
C GLY A 451 -13.33 -14.12 -2.00
N ASP A 452 -13.34 -13.71 -3.28
CA ASP A 452 -14.26 -12.74 -3.86
C ASP A 452 -15.40 -13.37 -4.70
N SER A 453 -15.53 -14.71 -4.68
CA SER A 453 -16.56 -15.43 -5.46
C SER A 453 -17.98 -15.19 -4.94
N ASP A 454 -18.97 -15.14 -5.84
CA ASP A 454 -20.38 -15.06 -5.46
C ASP A 454 -20.87 -16.43 -4.96
N LEU A 455 -20.84 -16.60 -3.64
CA LEU A 455 -21.25 -17.86 -3.00
C LEU A 455 -22.71 -18.24 -3.26
N ARG A 456 -23.61 -17.27 -3.50
CA ARG A 456 -25.01 -17.59 -3.74
C ARG A 456 -25.16 -18.24 -5.10
N GLU A 457 -24.50 -17.69 -6.12
CA GLU A 457 -24.52 -18.26 -7.47
C GLU A 457 -23.99 -19.70 -7.49
N VAL A 458 -22.90 -19.98 -6.76
CA VAL A 458 -22.32 -21.33 -6.65
C VAL A 458 -23.29 -22.30 -5.95
N VAL A 459 -23.85 -21.90 -4.80
CA VAL A 459 -24.75 -22.77 -4.02
C VAL A 459 -26.06 -23.00 -4.77
N ASP A 460 -26.67 -21.95 -5.32
CA ASP A 460 -27.93 -22.05 -6.06
C ASP A 460 -27.73 -22.91 -7.33
N GLY A 461 -26.59 -22.77 -8.03
CA GLY A 461 -26.28 -23.56 -9.22
C GLY A 461 -26.25 -25.08 -8.96
N VAL A 462 -25.64 -25.53 -7.86
CA VAL A 462 -25.62 -26.96 -7.53
C VAL A 462 -26.96 -27.46 -6.96
N VAL A 463 -27.64 -26.66 -6.14
CA VAL A 463 -28.91 -27.05 -5.50
C VAL A 463 -30.07 -27.06 -6.50
N ASP A 464 -30.06 -26.19 -7.51
CA ASP A 464 -31.09 -26.16 -8.55
C ASP A 464 -31.06 -27.43 -9.42
N THR A 465 -29.86 -27.95 -9.69
CA THR A 465 -29.68 -29.19 -10.48
C THR A 465 -29.79 -30.45 -9.62
N TYR A 466 -29.29 -30.41 -8.37
CA TYR A 466 -29.33 -31.53 -7.42
C TYR A 466 -30.02 -31.09 -6.11
N PRO A 467 -31.36 -31.11 -6.06
CA PRO A 467 -32.14 -30.57 -4.94
C PRO A 467 -31.90 -31.26 -3.59
N GLU A 468 -31.38 -32.49 -3.59
CA GLU A 468 -30.97 -33.20 -2.38
C GLU A 468 -29.51 -32.92 -1.96
N THR A 469 -28.95 -31.81 -2.42
CA THR A 469 -27.65 -31.29 -2.00
C THR A 469 -27.81 -30.16 -0.99
N SER A 470 -26.98 -30.16 0.06
CA SER A 470 -26.99 -29.11 1.07
C SER A 470 -25.57 -28.65 1.44
N LEU A 471 -25.42 -27.36 1.68
CA LEU A 471 -24.18 -26.79 2.21
C LEU A 471 -24.09 -27.06 3.72
N THR A 472 -23.15 -27.91 4.13
CA THR A 472 -22.99 -28.33 5.54
C THR A 472 -21.94 -27.51 6.29
N ALA A 473 -20.94 -26.97 5.59
CA ALA A 473 -19.95 -26.08 6.18
C ALA A 473 -19.48 -24.99 5.22
N LYS A 474 -19.17 -23.83 5.78
CA LYS A 474 -18.45 -22.73 5.13
C LYS A 474 -17.32 -22.29 6.05
N ARG A 475 -16.11 -22.17 5.52
CA ARG A 475 -14.94 -21.64 6.25
C ARG A 475 -14.15 -20.70 5.36
N GLU A 476 -13.74 -19.58 5.92
CA GLU A 476 -12.71 -18.75 5.30
C GLU A 476 -11.36 -19.24 5.82
N ALA A 477 -10.46 -19.55 4.89
CA ALA A 477 -9.13 -20.04 5.21
C ALA A 477 -8.09 -19.23 4.44
N GLU A 478 -7.03 -18.83 5.14
CA GLU A 478 -5.80 -18.44 4.45
C GLU A 478 -5.28 -19.68 3.73
N ARG A 479 -4.95 -19.54 2.44
CA ARG A 479 -4.33 -20.65 1.70
C ARG A 479 -3.10 -21.10 2.51
N PRO A 480 -3.03 -22.37 2.97
CA PRO A 480 -1.92 -22.81 3.79
C PRO A 480 -0.62 -22.48 3.06
N ALA A 481 0.28 -21.78 3.74
CA ALA A 481 1.66 -21.62 3.29
C ALA A 481 2.36 -22.98 3.39
N GLU A 482 1.94 -23.94 2.57
CA GLU A 482 2.79 -25.07 2.26
C GLU A 482 4.04 -24.48 1.64
N THR A 483 5.21 -24.79 2.21
CA THR A 483 6.54 -24.25 1.91
C THR A 483 7.01 -24.37 0.44
N ASP A 484 6.12 -24.79 -0.47
CA ASP A 484 6.22 -24.95 -1.93
C ASP A 484 5.48 -23.84 -2.73
N THR A 485 4.85 -22.85 -2.09
CA THR A 485 4.01 -21.81 -2.75
C THR A 485 4.68 -21.17 -3.96
N GLY A 486 5.97 -20.80 -3.83
CA GLY A 486 6.72 -20.24 -4.94
C GLY A 486 6.84 -21.20 -6.13
N PHE A 487 7.07 -22.49 -5.89
CA PHE A 487 7.19 -23.49 -6.95
C PHE A 487 5.85 -23.73 -7.64
N ARG A 488 4.76 -23.88 -6.88
CA ARG A 488 3.42 -24.16 -7.43
C ARG A 488 2.80 -22.97 -8.16
N GLU A 489 2.91 -21.76 -7.64
CA GLU A 489 2.41 -20.54 -8.30
C GLU A 489 3.18 -20.25 -9.60
N ARG A 490 4.53 -20.30 -9.55
CA ARG A 490 5.34 -20.18 -10.76
C ARG A 490 5.02 -21.27 -11.78
N LEU A 491 4.59 -22.44 -11.34
CA LEU A 491 4.26 -23.55 -12.22
C LEU A 491 2.85 -23.39 -12.81
N SER A 492 1.84 -23.00 -12.01
CA SER A 492 0.47 -22.77 -12.50
C SER A 492 0.44 -21.65 -13.54
N ASP A 493 1.15 -20.54 -13.30
CA ASP A 493 1.22 -19.42 -14.25
C ASP A 493 1.95 -19.77 -15.55
N ARG A 494 2.84 -20.77 -15.48
CA ARG A 494 3.60 -21.22 -16.65
C ARG A 494 2.86 -22.28 -17.44
N LEU A 495 2.04 -23.13 -16.83
CA LEU A 495 1.31 -24.19 -17.52
C LEU A 495 0.06 -23.60 -18.20
N SER A 496 -0.14 -23.90 -19.49
CA SER A 496 -1.45 -23.64 -20.09
C SER A 496 -2.48 -24.62 -19.50
N GLU A 497 -3.77 -24.28 -19.49
CA GLU A 497 -4.86 -25.18 -19.07
C GLU A 497 -4.69 -26.61 -19.63
N ARG A 498 -4.53 -26.74 -20.96
CA ARG A 498 -4.32 -28.05 -21.62
C ARG A 498 -3.10 -28.82 -21.12
N GLN A 499 -2.04 -28.14 -20.69
CA GLN A 499 -0.82 -28.77 -20.16
C GLN A 499 -1.03 -29.22 -18.71
N SER A 500 -1.79 -28.45 -17.93
CA SER A 500 -2.19 -28.81 -16.57
C SER A 500 -3.08 -30.06 -16.60
N THR A 501 -4.14 -30.04 -17.42
CA THR A 501 -5.05 -31.17 -17.69
C THR A 501 -4.28 -32.44 -18.04
N VAL A 502 -3.41 -32.39 -19.04
CA VAL A 502 -2.64 -33.56 -19.52
C VAL A 502 -1.68 -34.10 -18.45
N LEU A 503 -1.03 -33.22 -17.69
CA LEU A 503 -0.10 -33.63 -16.64
C LEU A 503 -0.82 -34.27 -15.45
N ALA A 504 -1.95 -33.68 -15.03
CA ALA A 504 -2.78 -34.21 -13.95
C ALA A 504 -3.35 -35.59 -14.32
N ALA A 505 -3.92 -35.72 -15.52
CA ALA A 505 -4.43 -37.00 -16.02
C ALA A 505 -3.35 -38.08 -16.01
N ALA A 506 -2.15 -37.79 -16.55
CA ALA A 506 -1.04 -38.73 -16.54
C ALA A 506 -0.55 -39.10 -15.12
N TYR A 507 -0.66 -38.18 -14.16
CA TYR A 507 -0.27 -38.45 -12.77
C TYR A 507 -1.26 -39.42 -12.10
N HIS A 508 -2.55 -39.07 -12.09
CA HIS A 508 -3.57 -39.85 -11.39
C HIS A 508 -3.88 -41.20 -12.04
N SER A 509 -3.60 -41.34 -13.34
CA SER A 509 -3.79 -42.60 -14.06
C SER A 509 -2.65 -43.62 -13.91
N GLY A 510 -1.62 -43.30 -13.10
CA GLY A 510 -0.45 -44.16 -12.92
C GLY A 510 0.46 -44.28 -14.15
N TYR A 511 0.41 -43.32 -15.11
CA TYR A 511 1.26 -43.36 -16.32
C TYR A 511 2.76 -43.28 -16.01
N PHE A 512 3.12 -42.63 -14.89
CA PHE A 512 4.50 -42.49 -14.45
C PHE A 512 5.02 -43.65 -13.60
N GLU A 513 4.15 -44.59 -13.22
CA GLU A 513 4.47 -45.69 -12.30
C GLU A 513 5.05 -46.91 -13.03
N TRP A 514 5.62 -47.84 -12.25
CA TRP A 514 6.06 -49.14 -12.75
C TRP A 514 5.50 -50.27 -11.87
N PRO A 515 4.75 -51.24 -12.43
CA PRO A 515 4.20 -51.25 -13.80
C PRO A 515 3.24 -50.06 -14.02
N ARG A 516 3.08 -49.62 -15.28
CA ARG A 516 2.19 -48.48 -15.58
C ARG A 516 0.73 -48.90 -15.46
N GLY A 517 -0.09 -48.05 -14.83
CA GLY A 517 -1.55 -48.22 -14.79
C GLY A 517 -2.23 -47.95 -16.14
N THR A 518 -1.67 -47.07 -16.98
CA THR A 518 -2.22 -46.76 -18.31
C THR A 518 -1.15 -46.37 -19.35
N THR A 519 -1.53 -46.43 -20.63
CA THR A 519 -0.72 -46.03 -21.79
C THR A 519 -1.01 -44.60 -22.25
N ALA A 520 -0.16 -44.05 -23.13
CA ALA A 520 -0.36 -42.69 -23.66
C ALA A 520 -1.50 -42.62 -24.67
N GLU A 521 -1.72 -43.71 -25.42
CA GLU A 521 -2.82 -43.86 -26.36
C GLU A 521 -4.17 -43.83 -25.64
N GLU A 522 -4.27 -44.60 -24.55
CA GLU A 522 -5.44 -44.64 -23.66
C GLU A 522 -5.76 -43.28 -23.04
N LEU A 523 -4.75 -42.56 -22.53
CA LEU A 523 -4.96 -41.21 -22.00
C LEU A 523 -5.35 -40.18 -23.06
N ALA A 524 -4.86 -40.33 -24.29
CA ALA A 524 -5.20 -39.43 -25.36
C ALA A 524 -6.68 -39.58 -25.77
N GLU A 525 -7.18 -40.82 -25.77
CA GLU A 525 -8.58 -41.14 -26.00
C GLU A 525 -9.49 -40.52 -24.94
N SER A 526 -9.21 -40.74 -23.64
CA SER A 526 -10.00 -40.17 -22.54
C SER A 526 -10.03 -38.64 -22.51
N LEU A 527 -9.01 -37.99 -23.08
CA LEU A 527 -8.90 -36.53 -23.18
C LEU A 527 -9.44 -35.95 -24.50
N ASP A 528 -9.98 -36.80 -25.40
CA ASP A 528 -10.42 -36.45 -26.75
C ASP A 528 -9.34 -35.69 -27.57
N VAL A 529 -8.12 -36.21 -27.55
CA VAL A 529 -6.98 -35.67 -28.31
C VAL A 529 -6.19 -36.77 -29.02
N SER A 530 -5.42 -36.41 -30.05
CA SER A 530 -4.52 -37.38 -30.68
C SER A 530 -3.33 -37.73 -29.76
N ALA A 531 -2.85 -38.99 -29.78
CA ALA A 531 -1.67 -39.41 -29.01
C ALA A 531 -0.41 -38.52 -29.26
N PRO A 532 -0.11 -38.08 -30.50
CA PRO A 532 0.96 -37.09 -30.73
C PRO A 532 0.72 -35.74 -30.01
N THR A 533 -0.54 -35.27 -29.98
CA THR A 533 -0.93 -34.04 -29.28
C THR A 533 -0.74 -34.19 -27.77
N PHE A 534 -1.21 -35.30 -27.20
CA PHE A 534 -1.00 -35.65 -25.78
C PHE A 534 0.49 -35.64 -25.42
N HIS A 535 1.34 -36.37 -26.16
CA HIS A 535 2.78 -36.40 -25.90
C HIS A 535 3.44 -35.03 -25.99
N ASN A 536 3.02 -34.19 -26.95
CA ASN A 536 3.54 -32.83 -27.08
C ASN A 536 3.16 -31.96 -25.87
N HIS A 537 1.91 -32.02 -25.42
CA HIS A 537 1.47 -31.28 -24.24
C HIS A 537 2.15 -31.81 -22.96
N LEU A 538 2.22 -33.12 -22.78
CA LEU A 538 2.85 -33.74 -21.62
C LEU A 538 4.33 -33.38 -21.53
N ARG A 539 5.07 -33.47 -22.64
CA ARG A 539 6.48 -33.11 -22.69
C ARG A 539 6.71 -31.63 -22.36
N LYS A 540 5.87 -30.73 -22.88
CA LYS A 540 5.94 -29.29 -22.56
C LYS A 540 5.60 -29.02 -21.09
N ALA A 541 4.60 -29.71 -20.55
CA ALA A 541 4.22 -29.62 -19.15
C ALA A 541 5.37 -30.08 -18.25
N GLN A 542 5.90 -31.28 -18.48
CA GLN A 542 7.07 -31.82 -17.77
C GLN A 542 8.28 -30.90 -17.87
N GLN A 543 8.55 -30.31 -19.04
CA GLN A 543 9.65 -29.35 -19.18
C GLN A 543 9.44 -28.12 -18.29
N LYS A 544 8.21 -27.60 -18.19
CA LYS A 544 7.88 -26.46 -17.33
C LYS A 544 7.99 -26.81 -15.84
N VAL A 545 7.53 -28.00 -15.44
CA VAL A 545 7.71 -28.55 -14.08
C VAL A 545 9.20 -28.64 -13.74
N LEU A 546 9.99 -29.29 -14.59
CA LEU A 546 11.43 -29.45 -14.38
C LEU A 546 12.15 -28.09 -14.36
N THR A 547 11.75 -27.15 -15.22
CA THR A 547 12.30 -25.79 -15.22
C THR A 547 11.97 -25.06 -13.93
N ALA A 548 10.74 -25.14 -13.44
CA ALA A 548 10.35 -24.56 -12.16
C ALA A 548 11.15 -25.18 -11.01
N PHE A 549 11.38 -26.49 -11.05
CA PHE A 549 12.03 -27.24 -9.98
C PHE A 549 13.54 -26.95 -9.91
N PHE A 550 14.21 -26.87 -11.06
CA PHE A 550 15.65 -26.57 -11.11
C PHE A 550 15.98 -25.07 -11.03
N ALA A 551 15.00 -24.18 -11.28
CA ALA A 551 15.16 -22.75 -11.06
C ALA A 551 15.15 -22.35 -9.56
N ASP A 552 14.71 -23.26 -8.67
CA ASP A 552 14.64 -23.06 -7.22
C ASP A 552 15.97 -23.33 -6.46
N ARG A 553 17.08 -23.51 -7.17
CA ARG A 553 18.40 -23.43 -6.52
C ARG A 553 18.87 -21.98 -6.54
N PRO A 554 19.03 -21.32 -5.37
CA PRO A 554 19.99 -20.22 -5.30
C PRO A 554 21.32 -20.82 -5.76
N THR A 555 21.97 -20.16 -6.72
CA THR A 555 23.38 -20.38 -7.02
C THR A 555 24.18 -20.07 -5.76
N GLU A 556 24.33 -21.05 -4.86
CA GLU A 556 25.44 -21.08 -3.92
C GLU A 556 26.67 -21.50 -4.72
N PRO A 557 27.68 -20.62 -4.91
CA PRO A 557 28.95 -21.07 -5.43
C PRO A 557 29.54 -22.08 -4.43
N PRO A 558 30.22 -23.14 -4.90
CA PRO A 558 30.84 -24.10 -4.00
C PRO A 558 31.82 -23.35 -3.10
N THR A 559 31.55 -23.35 -1.79
CA THR A 559 32.48 -22.88 -0.77
C THR A 559 33.79 -23.62 -1.00
N ALA A 560 34.85 -22.85 -1.31
CA ALA A 560 36.18 -23.39 -1.40
C ALA A 560 36.49 -24.14 -0.10
N LEU A 561 36.90 -25.39 -0.25
CA LEU A 561 37.53 -26.15 0.81
C LEU A 561 38.86 -25.45 1.11
N ASP A 562 38.93 -24.71 2.21
CA ASP A 562 40.21 -24.29 2.79
C ASP A 562 40.87 -25.52 3.42
N GLU A 563 42.04 -25.88 2.90
CA GLU A 563 43.04 -26.77 3.50
C GLU A 563 43.79 -26.10 4.66
#